data_AF-A0AA96MN45-F1
#
_entry.id   AF-A0AA96MN45-F1
#
_cell.length_a   1.000
_cell.length_b   1.000
_cell.length_c   1.000
_cell.angle_alpha   90.00
_cell.angle_beta   90.00
_cell.angle_gamma   90.00
#
_symmetry.space_group_name_H-M   'P 1'
#
loop_
_entity.id
_entity.type
_entity.pdbx_description
1 polymer ?
#
loop_
_entity_poly.entity_id
_entity_poly.type
_entity_poly.pdbx_seq_one_letter_code
_entity_poly.pdbx_strand_id
1 'polypeptide(L)'
;MTNSLLVVCLLTLIINTSETLSYSVRYAGVRLNKIAIALSLTGIIVLVSRTANMVQAPLTAKFVDYAKVDASFPLLNYLRIIMLASSLGTLVAIALFPTFVGLFGRVISKLEIEGSIPKLLTSVTVGQLKNTRKYIRRPKVRLRSFRYLGIPKRFIVMNIFVTAFYTVGVLSSMYAAKLLPEFSTTASQASGLINGLATILLTVFIDPQLGIITHKATENVKYRDQLGKIYVLLMGSRFLGSLLGQALLVPGAYIICWLVKLL
;
A
#
# COMPACT_ATOMS: atom_id res chain seq x y z
N MET A 1 9.83 -9.48 23.01
CA MET A 1 8.84 -9.60 21.90
C MET A 1 8.15 -8.27 21.56
N THR A 2 7.81 -7.44 22.55
CA THR A 2 7.13 -6.14 22.32
C THR A 2 7.95 -5.17 21.45
N ASN A 3 9.28 -5.07 21.65
CA ASN A 3 10.14 -4.27 20.78
C ASN A 3 10.13 -4.75 19.33
N SER A 4 10.20 -6.07 19.10
CA SER A 4 10.14 -6.65 17.76
C SER A 4 8.78 -6.37 17.10
N LEU A 5 7.68 -6.47 17.86
CA LEU A 5 6.35 -6.14 17.36
C LEU A 5 6.27 -4.66 16.95
N LEU A 6 6.81 -3.76 17.77
CA LEU A 6 6.81 -2.33 17.49
C LEU A 6 7.59 -2.02 16.22
N VAL A 7 8.75 -2.64 16.02
CA VAL A 7 9.55 -2.50 14.79
C VAL A 7 8.77 -2.99 13.57
N VAL A 8 8.12 -4.16 13.65
CA VAL A 8 7.31 -4.69 12.55
C VAL A 8 6.11 -3.77 12.26
N CYS A 9 5.38 -3.32 13.29
CA CYS A 9 4.26 -2.39 13.10
C CYS A 9 4.70 -1.07 12.47
N LEU A 10 5.84 -0.52 12.90
CA LEU A 10 6.40 0.72 12.36
C LEU A 10 6.80 0.54 10.89
N LEU A 11 7.47 -0.56 10.56
CA LEU A 11 7.79 -0.90 9.17
C LEU A 11 6.52 -1.06 8.33
N THR A 12 5.50 -1.78 8.82
CA THR A 12 4.23 -1.96 8.10
C THR A 12 3.55 -0.62 7.85
N LEU A 13 3.55 0.25 8.86
CA LEU A 13 3.00 1.60 8.75
C LEU A 13 3.72 2.39 7.66
N ILE A 14 5.07 2.40 7.65
CA ILE A 14 5.85 3.12 6.65
C ILE A 14 5.61 2.55 5.24
N ILE A 15 5.62 1.22 5.09
CA ILE A 15 5.39 0.54 3.81
C ILE A 15 4.02 0.94 3.25
N ASN A 16 2.95 0.76 4.02
CA ASN A 16 1.60 1.10 3.57
C ASN A 16 1.42 2.61 3.32
N THR A 17 2.09 3.44 4.11
CA THR A 17 2.10 4.89 3.89
C THR A 17 2.75 5.23 2.55
N SER A 18 3.93 4.67 2.29
CA SER A 18 4.71 4.86 1.05
C SER A 18 3.96 4.38 -0.18
N GLU A 19 3.40 3.17 -0.15
CA GLU A 19 2.59 2.63 -1.25
C GLU A 19 1.37 3.49 -1.55
N THR A 20 0.67 3.95 -0.52
CA THR A 20 -0.51 4.81 -0.69
C THR A 20 -0.12 6.20 -1.17
N LEU A 21 1.01 6.75 -0.70
CA LEU A 21 1.53 8.03 -1.19
C LEU A 21 1.97 7.99 -2.66
N SER A 22 2.21 6.82 -3.25
CA SER A 22 2.49 6.71 -4.69
C SER A 22 1.40 7.32 -5.57
N TYR A 23 0.13 7.31 -5.12
CA TYR A 23 -0.97 8.00 -5.82
C TYR A 23 -0.77 9.52 -5.88
N SER A 24 -0.12 10.12 -4.88
CA SER A 24 0.18 11.56 -4.87
C SER A 24 1.23 11.94 -5.93
N VAL A 25 2.17 11.03 -6.21
CA VAL A 25 3.17 11.18 -7.28
C VAL A 25 2.48 11.19 -8.63
N ARG A 26 1.60 10.20 -8.89
CA ARG A 26 0.83 10.12 -10.14
C ARG A 26 -0.03 11.37 -10.35
N TYR A 27 -0.72 11.84 -9.30
CA TYR A 27 -1.50 13.08 -9.37
C TYR A 27 -0.65 14.31 -9.66
N ALA A 28 0.51 14.44 -8.99
CA ALA A 28 1.45 15.52 -9.26
C ALA A 28 1.99 15.48 -10.70
N GLY A 29 2.24 14.28 -11.25
CA GLY A 29 2.63 14.06 -12.63
C GLY A 29 1.62 14.60 -13.64
N VAL A 30 0.34 14.29 -13.46
CA VAL A 30 -0.73 14.84 -14.31
C VAL A 30 -0.81 16.35 -14.15
N ARG A 31 -0.67 16.87 -12.92
CA ARG A 31 -0.67 18.32 -12.65
C ARG A 31 0.53 19.06 -13.26
N LEU A 32 1.58 18.38 -13.67
CA LEU A 32 2.75 18.96 -14.33
C LEU A 32 2.87 18.57 -15.80
N ASN A 33 1.93 17.79 -16.36
CA ASN A 33 2.03 17.17 -17.68
C ASN A 33 3.31 16.30 -17.85
N LYS A 34 3.82 15.72 -16.76
CA LYS A 34 5.08 14.93 -16.71
C LYS A 34 4.80 13.51 -16.22
N ILE A 35 3.90 12.83 -16.91
CA ILE A 35 3.35 11.54 -16.43
C ILE A 35 4.40 10.43 -16.54
N ALA A 36 5.22 10.41 -17.57
CA ALA A 36 6.30 9.43 -17.72
C ALA A 36 7.28 9.47 -16.54
N ILE A 37 7.71 10.68 -16.14
CA ILE A 37 8.60 10.90 -14.99
C ILE A 37 7.91 10.46 -13.69
N ALA A 38 6.64 10.82 -13.51
CA ALA A 38 5.86 10.42 -12.34
C ALA A 38 5.64 8.91 -12.25
N LEU A 39 5.42 8.21 -13.37
CA LEU A 39 5.29 6.76 -13.42
C LEU A 39 6.60 6.07 -13.05
N SER A 40 7.74 6.57 -13.53
CA SER A 40 9.07 6.09 -13.13
C SER A 40 9.28 6.23 -11.62
N LEU A 41 9.02 7.43 -11.06
CA LEU A 41 9.14 7.67 -9.62
C LEU A 41 8.17 6.81 -8.79
N THR A 42 6.94 6.63 -9.27
CA THR A 42 5.96 5.73 -8.65
C THR A 42 6.46 4.29 -8.64
N GLY A 43 7.01 3.81 -9.75
CA GLY A 43 7.56 2.46 -9.88
C GLY A 43 8.67 2.20 -8.85
N ILE A 44 9.56 3.18 -8.65
CA ILE A 44 10.64 3.09 -7.66
C ILE A 44 10.09 3.03 -6.23
N ILE A 45 9.14 3.90 -5.89
CA ILE A 45 8.51 3.91 -4.56
C ILE A 45 7.82 2.58 -4.28
N VAL A 46 7.10 2.03 -5.25
CA VAL A 46 6.42 0.74 -5.12
C VAL A 46 7.43 -0.40 -5.00
N LEU A 47 8.51 -0.39 -5.79
CA LEU A 47 9.57 -1.40 -5.72
C LEU A 47 10.22 -1.42 -4.33
N VAL A 48 10.64 -0.26 -3.84
CA VAL A 48 11.25 -0.12 -2.50
C VAL A 48 10.29 -0.60 -1.41
N SER A 49 9.00 -0.23 -1.52
CA SER A 49 7.98 -0.65 -0.54
C SER A 49 7.76 -2.17 -0.55
N ARG A 50 7.72 -2.80 -1.73
CA ARG A 50 7.62 -4.26 -1.88
C ARG A 50 8.86 -4.96 -1.33
N THR A 51 10.06 -4.47 -1.63
CA THR A 51 11.30 -5.01 -1.08
C THR A 51 11.31 -4.92 0.45
N ALA A 52 10.87 -3.79 1.02
CA ALA A 52 10.75 -3.63 2.46
C ALA A 52 9.72 -4.61 3.07
N ASN A 53 8.62 -4.91 2.37
CA ASN A 53 7.66 -5.94 2.77
C ASN A 53 8.30 -7.34 2.79
N MET A 54 9.11 -7.68 1.78
CA MET A 54 9.85 -8.94 1.76
C MET A 54 10.87 -9.06 2.91
N VAL A 55 11.53 -7.96 3.29
CA VAL A 55 12.41 -7.90 4.47
C VAL A 55 11.62 -8.02 5.78
N GLN A 56 10.39 -7.50 5.82
CA GLN A 56 9.50 -7.61 6.97
C GLN A 56 8.98 -9.04 7.19
N ALA A 57 8.78 -9.82 6.13
CA ALA A 57 8.20 -11.17 6.25
C ALA A 57 8.99 -12.12 7.19
N PRO A 58 10.33 -12.24 7.12
CA PRO A 58 11.11 -13.01 8.09
C PRO A 58 11.00 -12.50 9.53
N LEU A 59 10.91 -11.18 9.74
CA LEU A 59 10.73 -10.60 11.07
C LEU A 59 9.38 -11.01 11.68
N THR A 60 8.33 -11.02 10.85
CA THR A 60 7.01 -11.51 11.24
C THR A 60 7.01 -13.03 11.48
N ALA A 61 7.84 -13.79 10.76
CA ALA A 61 7.92 -15.25 10.87
C ALA A 61 8.45 -15.68 12.23
N LYS A 62 9.38 -14.91 12.82
CA LYS A 62 9.85 -15.14 14.19
C LYS A 62 8.73 -15.17 15.23
N PHE A 63 7.65 -14.40 15.05
CA PHE A 63 6.50 -14.49 15.95
C PHE A 63 5.74 -15.81 15.81
N VAL A 64 5.66 -16.34 14.59
CA VAL A 64 5.04 -17.64 14.32
C VAL A 64 5.85 -18.75 14.96
N ASP A 65 7.17 -18.72 14.79
CA ASP A 65 8.05 -19.75 15.36
C ASP A 65 8.03 -19.72 16.88
N TYR A 66 8.00 -18.53 17.51
CA TYR A 66 7.81 -18.42 18.96
C TYR A 66 6.44 -18.96 19.40
N ALA A 67 5.40 -18.70 18.62
CA ALA A 67 4.04 -19.19 18.89
C ALA A 67 3.84 -20.69 18.68
N LYS A 68 4.79 -21.39 18.03
CA LYS A 68 4.83 -22.85 17.94
C LYS A 68 5.43 -23.48 19.20
N VAL A 69 6.39 -22.80 19.83
CA VAL A 69 7.06 -23.26 21.04
C VAL A 69 6.23 -22.97 22.29
N ASP A 70 5.60 -21.79 22.35
CA ASP A 70 4.72 -21.40 23.46
C ASP A 70 3.27 -21.30 22.99
N ALA A 71 2.46 -22.30 23.36
CA ALA A 71 1.04 -22.39 23.00
C ALA A 71 0.19 -21.26 23.62
N SER A 72 0.66 -20.64 24.71
CA SER A 72 -0.03 -19.53 25.37
C SER A 72 0.09 -18.20 24.59
N PHE A 73 1.00 -18.14 23.61
CA PHE A 73 1.27 -16.91 22.87
C PHE A 73 0.10 -16.56 21.92
N PRO A 74 -0.54 -15.38 22.10
CA PRO A 74 -1.73 -15.00 21.33
C PRO A 74 -1.35 -14.43 19.95
N LEU A 75 -0.75 -15.26 19.08
CA LEU A 75 -0.28 -14.89 17.74
C LEU A 75 -1.34 -14.12 16.92
N LEU A 76 -2.60 -14.54 17.01
CA LEU A 76 -3.70 -13.91 16.29
C LEU A 76 -3.83 -12.41 16.62
N ASN A 77 -3.64 -12.04 17.89
CA ASN A 77 -3.71 -10.64 18.32
C ASN A 77 -2.52 -9.84 17.77
N TYR A 78 -1.31 -10.43 17.78
CA TYR A 78 -0.12 -9.79 17.19
C TYR A 78 -0.31 -9.54 15.68
N LEU A 79 -0.82 -10.52 14.93
CA LEU A 79 -1.10 -10.36 13.50
C LEU A 79 -2.18 -9.29 13.24
N ARG A 80 -3.26 -9.26 14.04
CA ARG A 80 -4.29 -8.22 13.96
C ARG A 80 -3.73 -6.82 14.23
N ILE A 81 -2.82 -6.67 15.20
CA ILE A 81 -2.15 -5.40 15.50
C ILE A 81 -1.30 -4.95 14.31
N ILE A 82 -0.56 -5.86 13.66
CA ILE A 82 0.22 -5.56 12.45
C ILE A 82 -0.72 -5.09 11.31
N MET A 83 -1.87 -5.74 11.13
CA MET A 83 -2.87 -5.31 10.15
C MET A 83 -3.50 -3.95 10.46
N LEU A 84 -3.70 -3.64 11.75
CA LEU A 84 -4.14 -2.32 12.19
C LEU A 84 -3.08 -1.27 11.86
N ALA A 85 -1.78 -1.57 12.01
CA ALA A 85 -0.71 -0.67 11.60
C ALA A 85 -0.71 -0.39 10.08
N SER A 86 -1.03 -1.40 9.26
CA SER A 86 -1.24 -1.23 7.80
C SER A 86 -2.40 -0.28 7.48
N SER A 87 -3.52 -0.44 8.18
CA SER A 87 -4.70 0.43 8.03
C SER A 87 -4.39 1.87 8.49
N LEU A 88 -3.68 2.01 9.62
CA LEU A 88 -3.23 3.30 10.16
C LEU A 88 -2.28 4.00 9.18
N GLY A 89 -1.31 3.28 8.59
CA GLY A 89 -0.40 3.84 7.59
C GLY A 89 -1.14 4.36 6.35
N THR A 90 -2.19 3.66 5.92
CA THR A 90 -3.04 4.11 4.82
C THR A 90 -3.80 5.40 5.19
N LEU A 91 -4.29 5.50 6.43
CA LEU A 91 -4.95 6.71 6.96
C LEU A 91 -3.98 7.89 7.06
N VAL A 92 -2.77 7.65 7.57
CA VAL A 92 -1.69 8.64 7.61
C VAL A 92 -1.35 9.14 6.21
N ALA A 93 -1.27 8.25 5.22
CA ALA A 93 -1.07 8.65 3.83
C ALA A 93 -2.21 9.51 3.28
N ILE A 94 -3.47 9.20 3.59
CA ILE A 94 -4.62 10.03 3.19
C ILE A 94 -4.51 11.44 3.78
N ALA A 95 -4.12 11.55 5.06
CA ALA A 95 -3.92 12.83 5.73
C ALA A 95 -2.76 13.63 5.11
N LEU A 96 -1.67 12.94 4.77
CA LEU A 96 -0.45 13.53 4.17
C LEU A 96 -0.58 13.77 2.67
N PHE A 97 -1.57 13.16 2.00
CA PHE A 97 -1.79 13.25 0.55
C PHE A 97 -1.65 14.66 -0.02
N PRO A 98 -2.41 15.69 0.43
CA PRO A 98 -2.32 17.02 -0.16
C PRO A 98 -0.93 17.65 -0.04
N THR A 99 -0.20 17.36 1.04
CA THR A 99 1.16 17.86 1.27
C THR A 99 2.15 17.19 0.32
N PHE A 100 2.05 15.87 0.17
CA PHE A 100 2.95 15.10 -0.69
C PHE A 100 2.73 15.35 -2.18
N VAL A 101 1.51 15.67 -2.62
CA VAL A 101 1.26 16.12 -4.00
C VAL A 101 2.12 17.35 -4.35
N GLY A 102 2.23 18.32 -3.44
CA GLY A 102 3.07 19.49 -3.65
C GLY A 102 4.57 19.17 -3.60
N LEU A 103 4.98 18.30 -2.67
CA LEU A 103 6.37 17.86 -2.52
C LEU A 103 6.85 17.11 -3.77
N PHE A 104 6.10 16.10 -4.21
CA PHE A 104 6.45 15.31 -5.39
C PHE A 104 6.39 16.13 -6.67
N GLY A 105 5.55 17.16 -6.75
CA GLY A 105 5.59 18.09 -7.85
C GLY A 105 6.97 18.75 -8.02
N ARG A 106 7.62 19.14 -6.91
CA ARG A 106 8.98 19.69 -6.94
C ARG A 106 10.02 18.63 -7.31
N VAL A 107 9.89 17.42 -6.77
CA VAL A 107 10.78 16.30 -7.08
C VAL A 107 10.72 15.97 -8.58
N ILE A 108 9.53 15.89 -9.15
CA ILE A 108 9.32 15.64 -10.59
C ILE A 108 9.96 16.75 -11.44
N SER A 109 9.77 18.02 -11.09
CA SER A 109 10.39 19.13 -11.83
C SER A 109 11.92 19.15 -11.72
N LYS A 110 12.50 18.79 -10.56
CA LYS A 110 13.97 18.65 -10.44
C LYS A 110 14.48 17.43 -11.22
N LEU A 111 13.73 16.33 -11.20
CA LEU A 111 14.12 15.10 -11.88
C LEU A 111 14.16 15.27 -13.40
N GLU A 112 13.27 16.09 -13.95
CA GLU A 112 13.30 16.46 -15.36
C GLU A 112 14.60 17.19 -15.75
N ILE A 113 15.07 18.12 -14.90
CA ILE A 113 16.27 18.94 -15.17
C ILE A 113 17.54 18.10 -15.01
N GLU A 114 17.62 17.28 -13.97
CA GLU A 114 18.83 16.52 -13.65
C GLU A 114 18.94 15.19 -14.42
N GLY A 115 17.85 14.72 -15.02
CA GLY A 115 17.78 13.52 -15.88
C GLY A 115 18.09 12.19 -15.18
N SER A 116 18.50 12.21 -13.91
CA SER A 116 18.91 11.01 -13.16
C SER A 116 18.63 11.13 -11.66
N ILE A 117 18.10 10.05 -11.08
CA ILE A 117 17.71 9.98 -9.67
C ILE A 117 18.91 10.03 -8.70
N PRO A 118 20.06 9.39 -9.01
CA PRO A 118 21.24 9.49 -8.15
C PRO A 118 21.74 10.93 -7.99
N LYS A 119 21.76 11.73 -9.08
CA LYS A 119 22.12 13.16 -9.02
C LYS A 119 21.13 13.96 -8.18
N LEU A 120 19.84 13.63 -8.28
CA LEU A 120 18.79 14.29 -7.51
C LEU A 120 18.95 14.04 -6.00
N LEU A 121 19.30 12.83 -5.59
CA LEU A 121 19.56 12.54 -4.17
C LEU A 121 20.78 13.30 -3.63
N THR A 122 21.82 13.50 -4.45
CA THR A 122 23.01 14.30 -4.06
C THR A 122 22.77 15.82 -4.10
N SER A 123 21.82 16.29 -4.91
CA SER A 123 21.48 17.72 -5.10
C SER A 123 20.45 18.24 -4.08
N VAL A 124 19.72 17.35 -3.39
CA VAL A 124 18.71 17.73 -2.40
C VAL A 124 19.38 18.09 -1.06
N THR A 125 19.72 19.37 -0.89
CA THR A 125 20.19 19.90 0.41
C THR A 125 19.03 19.95 1.42
N VAL A 126 19.28 19.45 2.64
CA VAL A 126 18.33 19.43 3.79
C VAL A 126 17.70 20.80 4.10
N GLY A 127 18.38 21.90 3.77
CA GLY A 127 17.88 23.27 3.90
C GLY A 127 16.66 23.60 3.02
N GLN A 128 16.55 23.05 1.81
CA GLN A 128 15.38 23.27 0.94
C GLN A 128 14.18 22.41 1.36
N LEU A 129 14.42 21.28 2.02
CA LEU A 129 13.37 20.47 2.64
C LEU A 129 12.77 21.19 3.86
N LYS A 130 13.58 21.93 4.63
CA LYS A 130 13.15 22.70 5.83
C LYS A 130 12.12 23.79 5.50
N ASN A 131 12.17 24.38 4.30
CA ASN A 131 11.18 25.35 3.83
C ASN A 131 9.82 24.71 3.44
N THR A 132 9.73 23.38 3.47
CA THR A 132 8.49 22.61 3.18
C THR A 132 7.52 22.62 4.36
N ARG A 133 7.98 22.90 5.58
CA ARG A 133 7.13 22.97 6.79
C ARG A 133 6.05 24.07 6.70
N LYS A 134 6.25 25.09 5.84
CA LYS A 134 5.30 26.19 5.60
C LYS A 134 4.07 25.78 4.75
N TYR A 135 4.04 24.57 4.19
CA TYR A 135 3.00 24.13 3.24
C TYR A 135 2.15 22.96 3.74
N ILE A 136 2.00 22.81 5.07
CA ILE A 136 1.01 21.91 5.67
C ILE A 136 -0.38 22.47 5.33
N ARG A 137 -0.90 22.12 4.16
CA ARG A 137 -2.29 22.40 3.79
C ARG A 137 -3.19 21.39 4.49
N ARG A 138 -4.04 21.87 5.39
CA ARG A 138 -5.08 21.05 6.03
C ARG A 138 -5.97 20.42 4.94
N PRO A 139 -6.33 19.13 5.07
CA PRO A 139 -7.24 18.49 4.13
C PRO A 139 -8.60 19.19 4.18
N LYS A 140 -8.98 19.90 3.11
CA LYS A 140 -10.34 20.44 2.98
C LYS A 140 -11.24 19.33 2.48
N VAL A 141 -11.85 18.61 3.42
CA VAL A 141 -12.85 17.56 3.13
C VAL A 141 -14.17 18.24 2.76
N ARG A 142 -14.38 18.52 1.47
CA ARG A 142 -15.66 19.06 0.98
C ARG A 142 -16.55 17.89 0.54
N LEU A 143 -17.26 17.30 1.51
CA LEU A 143 -18.08 16.07 1.38
C LEU A 143 -19.34 16.18 0.50
N ARG A 144 -19.68 17.36 -0.05
CA ARG A 144 -20.98 17.60 -0.69
C ARG A 144 -21.09 17.27 -2.19
N SER A 145 -20.07 16.69 -2.82
CA SER A 145 -20.14 16.31 -4.25
C SER A 145 -19.71 14.87 -4.48
N PHE A 146 -20.43 13.91 -3.90
CA PHE A 146 -20.32 12.46 -4.16
C PHE A 146 -21.23 12.00 -5.32
N ARG A 147 -21.53 12.88 -6.28
CA ARG A 147 -22.14 12.43 -7.55
C ARG A 147 -21.04 11.69 -8.31
N TYR A 148 -21.16 10.36 -8.37
CA TYR A 148 -20.22 9.39 -8.96
C TYR A 148 -19.29 10.02 -10.00
N LEU A 149 -18.00 10.15 -9.66
CA LEU A 149 -16.93 10.79 -10.44
C LEU A 149 -16.58 10.07 -11.77
N GLY A 150 -17.58 9.48 -12.44
CA GLY A 150 -17.40 8.66 -13.64
C GLY A 150 -16.72 7.31 -13.39
N ILE A 151 -16.50 6.93 -12.13
CA ILE A 151 -15.86 5.66 -11.76
C ILE A 151 -16.94 4.60 -11.53
N PRO A 152 -16.85 3.43 -12.18
CA PRO A 152 -17.76 2.32 -11.95
C PRO A 152 -17.69 1.86 -10.48
N LYS A 153 -18.84 1.69 -9.81
CA LYS A 153 -18.90 1.09 -8.46
C LYS A 153 -18.16 -0.24 -8.38
N ARG A 154 -18.27 -1.05 -9.44
CA ARG A 154 -17.58 -2.33 -9.59
C ARG A 154 -16.07 -2.19 -9.43
N PHE A 155 -15.47 -1.11 -9.93
CA PHE A 155 -14.03 -0.86 -9.80
C PHE A 155 -13.62 -0.60 -8.35
N ILE A 156 -14.40 0.20 -7.63
CA ILE A 156 -14.14 0.51 -6.21
C ILE A 156 -14.25 -0.76 -5.37
N VAL A 157 -15.30 -1.55 -5.58
CA VAL A 157 -15.51 -2.83 -4.89
C VAL A 157 -14.37 -3.80 -5.19
N MET A 158 -13.97 -3.92 -6.46
CA MET A 158 -12.83 -4.74 -6.86
C MET A 158 -11.53 -4.28 -6.20
N ASN A 159 -11.29 -2.98 -6.09
CA ASN A 159 -10.13 -2.43 -5.39
C ASN A 159 -10.11 -2.80 -3.90
N ILE A 160 -11.27 -2.78 -3.22
CA ILE A 160 -11.42 -3.24 -1.83
C ILE A 160 -11.01 -4.71 -1.71
N PHE A 161 -11.58 -5.57 -2.55
CA PHE A 161 -11.30 -7.01 -2.50
C PHE A 161 -9.84 -7.33 -2.78
N VAL A 162 -9.28 -6.81 -3.88
CA VAL A 162 -7.88 -7.05 -4.25
C VAL A 162 -6.93 -6.55 -3.16
N THR A 163 -7.22 -5.38 -2.56
CA THR A 163 -6.43 -4.87 -1.43
C THR A 163 -6.53 -5.78 -0.21
N ALA A 164 -7.72 -6.32 0.09
CA ALA A 164 -7.90 -7.24 1.20
C ALA A 164 -7.08 -8.51 0.99
N PHE A 165 -7.14 -9.13 -0.20
CA PHE A 165 -6.31 -10.29 -0.54
C PHE A 165 -4.81 -9.99 -0.40
N TYR A 166 -4.37 -8.84 -0.92
CA TYR A 166 -2.97 -8.41 -0.82
C TYR A 166 -2.51 -8.24 0.64
N THR A 167 -3.35 -7.66 1.49
CA THR A 167 -3.01 -7.38 2.90
C THR A 167 -3.04 -8.65 3.75
N VAL A 168 -3.97 -9.55 3.47
CA VAL A 168 -4.25 -10.75 4.30
C VAL A 168 -3.41 -11.94 3.93
N GLY A 169 -3.05 -12.07 2.66
CA GLY A 169 -2.49 -13.29 2.09
C GLY A 169 -1.29 -13.82 2.87
N VAL A 170 -0.25 -12.99 2.96
CA VAL A 170 1.00 -13.30 3.67
C VAL A 170 0.75 -13.64 5.14
N LEU A 171 -0.02 -12.81 5.86
CA LEU A 171 -0.29 -13.02 7.28
C LEU A 171 -1.14 -14.27 7.53
N SER A 172 -2.03 -14.63 6.60
CA SER A 172 -2.86 -15.84 6.70
C SER A 172 -2.06 -17.10 6.46
N SER A 173 -1.13 -17.11 5.49
CA SER A 173 -0.21 -18.23 5.30
C SER A 173 0.65 -18.49 6.54
N MET A 174 1.08 -17.41 7.21
CA MET A 174 1.85 -17.48 8.43
C MET A 174 1.02 -18.02 9.60
N TYR A 175 -0.25 -17.64 9.70
CA TYR A 175 -1.16 -18.21 10.69
C TYR A 175 -1.49 -19.68 10.39
N ALA A 176 -1.67 -20.05 9.11
CA ALA A 176 -1.89 -21.42 8.66
C ALA A 176 -0.70 -22.34 9.03
N ALA A 177 0.53 -21.83 8.94
CA ALA A 177 1.73 -22.55 9.36
C ALA A 177 1.77 -22.86 10.87
N LYS A 178 1.07 -22.08 11.71
CA LYS A 178 0.87 -22.43 13.13
C LYS A 178 -0.24 -23.49 13.29
N LEU A 179 -1.32 -23.38 12.54
CA LEU A 179 -2.47 -24.30 12.63
C LEU A 179 -2.12 -25.74 12.18
N LEU A 180 -1.19 -25.89 11.24
CA LEU A 180 -0.69 -27.17 10.75
C LEU A 180 0.85 -27.24 10.89
N PRO A 181 1.36 -27.65 12.07
CA PRO A 181 2.79 -27.75 12.30
C PRO A 181 3.50 -28.72 11.34
N GLU A 182 2.84 -29.84 11.01
CA GLU A 182 3.36 -30.87 10.08
C GLU A 182 3.64 -30.31 8.67
N PHE A 183 2.82 -29.36 8.21
CA PHE A 183 2.96 -28.72 6.90
C PHE A 183 3.45 -27.27 7.01
N SER A 184 4.12 -26.91 8.10
CA SER A 184 4.47 -25.51 8.39
C SER A 184 5.38 -24.89 7.33
N THR A 185 6.27 -25.67 6.72
CA THR A 185 7.15 -25.21 5.64
C THR A 185 6.33 -24.91 4.39
N THR A 186 5.50 -25.85 3.95
CA THR A 186 4.61 -25.69 2.79
C THR A 186 3.65 -24.51 2.97
N ALA A 187 3.01 -24.40 4.13
CA ALA A 187 2.12 -23.29 4.46
C ALA A 187 2.84 -21.94 4.48
N SER A 188 4.07 -21.89 5.00
CA SER A 188 4.89 -20.67 4.97
C SER A 188 5.30 -20.28 3.54
N GLN A 189 5.67 -21.25 2.69
CA GLN A 189 6.07 -21.01 1.31
C GLN A 189 4.90 -20.57 0.42
N ALA A 190 3.67 -21.00 0.74
CA ALA A 190 2.45 -20.55 0.07
C ALA A 190 2.27 -19.01 0.15
N SER A 191 2.87 -18.35 1.15
CA SER A 191 2.90 -16.89 1.26
C SER A 191 3.45 -16.19 0.00
N GLY A 192 4.54 -16.73 -0.56
CA GLY A 192 5.17 -16.18 -1.76
C GLY A 192 4.25 -16.27 -2.97
N LEU A 193 3.59 -17.42 -3.15
CA LEU A 193 2.59 -17.65 -4.19
C LEU A 193 1.41 -16.68 -4.04
N ILE A 194 0.85 -16.57 -2.83
CA ILE A 194 -0.30 -15.70 -2.57
C ILE A 194 0.06 -14.23 -2.82
N ASN A 195 1.25 -13.78 -2.42
CA ASN A 195 1.71 -12.43 -2.69
C ASN A 195 1.90 -12.17 -4.21
N GLY A 196 2.44 -13.16 -4.93
CA GLY A 196 2.55 -13.12 -6.40
C GLY A 196 1.19 -13.00 -7.06
N LEU A 197 0.22 -13.83 -6.67
CA LEU A 197 -1.16 -13.79 -7.16
C LEU A 197 -1.83 -12.45 -6.85
N ALA A 198 -1.70 -11.94 -5.62
CA ALA A 198 -2.25 -10.66 -5.24
C ALA A 198 -1.64 -9.50 -6.04
N THR A 199 -0.35 -9.58 -6.34
CA THR A 199 0.33 -8.62 -7.21
C THR A 199 -0.22 -8.66 -8.64
N ILE A 200 -0.44 -9.86 -9.19
CA ILE A 200 -1.05 -10.03 -10.52
C ILE A 200 -2.48 -9.47 -10.53
N LEU A 201 -3.29 -9.75 -9.50
CA LEU A 201 -4.63 -9.20 -9.40
C LEU A 201 -4.60 -7.66 -9.39
N LEU A 202 -3.66 -7.06 -8.66
CA LEU A 202 -3.50 -5.61 -8.61
C LEU A 202 -3.08 -5.04 -9.97
N THR A 203 -2.10 -5.64 -10.65
CA THR A 203 -1.59 -5.15 -11.94
C THR A 203 -2.57 -5.38 -13.09
N VAL A 204 -3.35 -6.47 -13.09
CA VAL A 204 -4.30 -6.78 -14.16
C VAL A 204 -5.60 -5.99 -14.00
N PHE A 205 -6.11 -5.86 -12.77
CA PHE A 205 -7.43 -5.28 -12.55
C PHE A 205 -7.41 -3.80 -12.17
N ILE A 206 -6.38 -3.33 -11.47
CA ILE A 206 -6.34 -1.96 -10.92
C ILE A 206 -5.53 -1.02 -11.80
N ASP A 207 -4.32 -1.41 -12.20
CA ASP A 207 -3.41 -0.52 -12.94
C ASP A 207 -3.95 -0.03 -14.30
N PRO A 208 -4.61 -0.85 -15.16
CA PRO A 208 -5.14 -0.38 -16.44
C PRO A 208 -6.24 0.68 -16.27
N GLN A 209 -7.13 0.48 -15.29
CA GLN A 209 -8.20 1.43 -14.98
C GLN A 209 -7.63 2.74 -14.45
N LEU A 210 -6.60 2.68 -13.59
CA LEU A 210 -5.85 3.85 -13.16
C LEU A 210 -5.18 4.56 -14.34
N GLY A 211 -4.61 3.81 -15.29
CA GLY A 211 -4.03 4.33 -16.52
C GLY A 211 -5.03 5.13 -17.35
N ILE A 212 -6.22 4.56 -17.60
CA ILE A 212 -7.30 5.23 -18.34
C ILE A 212 -7.77 6.50 -17.63
N ILE A 213 -7.97 6.45 -16.32
CA ILE A 213 -8.38 7.63 -15.52
C ILE A 213 -7.30 8.72 -15.59
N THR A 214 -6.03 8.33 -15.49
CA THR A 214 -4.88 9.25 -15.55
C THR A 214 -4.77 9.88 -16.94
N HIS A 215 -4.92 9.09 -18.00
CA HIS A 215 -4.89 9.57 -19.38
C HIS A 215 -6.03 10.56 -19.67
N LYS A 216 -7.27 10.24 -19.31
CA LYS A 216 -8.42 11.16 -19.44
C LYS A 216 -8.21 12.49 -18.72
N ALA A 217 -7.56 12.46 -17.55
CA ALA A 217 -7.21 13.65 -16.77
C ALA A 217 -6.05 14.46 -17.36
N THR A 218 -5.29 13.89 -18.29
CA THR A 218 -4.23 14.57 -19.05
C THR A 218 -4.82 15.40 -20.18
N GLU A 219 -5.78 14.81 -20.89
CA GLU A 219 -6.43 15.43 -22.06
C GLU A 219 -7.45 16.49 -21.65
N ASN A 220 -8.14 16.32 -20.52
CA ASN A 220 -9.23 17.18 -20.11
C ASN A 220 -9.02 17.85 -18.75
N VAL A 221 -9.01 19.17 -18.74
CA VAL A 221 -8.83 20.00 -17.52
C VAL A 221 -9.90 19.71 -16.46
N LYS A 222 -11.16 19.50 -16.86
CA LYS A 222 -12.24 19.15 -15.91
C LYS A 222 -11.96 17.84 -15.16
N TYR A 223 -11.37 16.85 -15.82
CA TYR A 223 -11.03 15.56 -15.21
C TYR A 223 -9.77 15.67 -14.33
N ARG A 224 -8.84 16.56 -14.67
CA ARG A 224 -7.64 16.88 -13.86
C ARG A 224 -7.98 17.41 -12.47
N ASP A 225 -8.96 18.30 -12.37
CA ASP A 225 -9.40 18.85 -11.08
C ASP A 225 -10.17 17.81 -10.24
N GLN A 226 -10.81 16.86 -10.91
CA GLN A 226 -11.52 15.75 -10.29
C GLN A 226 -10.58 14.60 -9.87
N LEU A 227 -9.44 14.45 -10.52
CA LEU A 227 -8.49 13.35 -10.30
C LEU A 227 -8.00 13.25 -8.85
N GLY A 228 -7.82 14.39 -8.17
CA GLY A 228 -7.48 14.39 -6.74
C GLY A 228 -8.55 13.73 -5.87
N LYS A 229 -9.84 13.97 -6.17
CA LYS A 229 -10.97 13.32 -5.47
C LYS A 229 -11.04 11.83 -5.80
N ILE A 230 -10.74 11.46 -7.04
CA ILE A 230 -10.66 10.05 -7.47
C ILE A 230 -9.58 9.31 -6.67
N TYR A 231 -8.37 9.86 -6.57
CA TYR A 231 -7.32 9.20 -5.79
C TYR A 231 -7.67 9.09 -4.31
N VAL A 232 -8.27 10.13 -3.71
CA VAL A 232 -8.74 10.05 -2.31
C VAL A 232 -9.79 8.94 -2.14
N LEU A 233 -10.71 8.78 -3.10
CA LEU A 233 -11.68 7.70 -3.09
C LEU A 233 -11.00 6.31 -3.17
N LEU A 234 -9.97 6.17 -4.00
CA LEU A 234 -9.22 4.92 -4.13
C LEU A 234 -8.34 4.61 -2.92
N MET A 235 -7.81 5.63 -2.25
CA MET A 235 -7.16 5.45 -0.96
C MET A 235 -8.17 5.02 0.11
N GLY A 236 -9.37 5.59 0.09
CA GLY A 236 -10.47 5.18 0.96
C GLY A 236 -10.89 3.72 0.73
N SER A 237 -10.98 3.29 -0.52
CA SER A 237 -11.25 1.88 -0.85
C SER A 237 -10.12 0.96 -0.41
N ARG A 238 -8.86 1.40 -0.54
CA ARG A 238 -7.69 0.67 -0.02
C ARG A 238 -7.76 0.51 1.50
N PHE A 239 -8.12 1.56 2.23
CA PHE A 239 -8.32 1.51 3.68
C PHE A 239 -9.47 0.57 4.08
N LEU A 240 -10.60 0.61 3.37
CA LEU A 240 -11.68 -0.36 3.59
C LEU A 240 -11.24 -1.80 3.30
N GLY A 241 -10.41 -1.99 2.26
CA GLY A 241 -9.82 -3.29 1.93
C GLY A 241 -8.91 -3.82 3.04
N SER A 242 -8.06 -2.96 3.63
CA SER A 242 -7.19 -3.39 4.74
C SER A 242 -7.98 -3.76 6.00
N LEU A 243 -9.09 -3.07 6.27
CA LEU A 243 -10.02 -3.42 7.35
C LEU A 243 -10.78 -4.72 7.07
N LEU A 244 -11.33 -4.88 5.86
CA LEU A 244 -11.97 -6.12 5.42
C LEU A 244 -11.00 -7.29 5.55
N GLY A 245 -9.72 -7.03 5.32
CA GLY A 245 -8.68 -8.01 5.51
C GLY A 245 -8.62 -8.58 6.94
N GLN A 246 -8.86 -7.77 7.97
CA GLN A 246 -8.82 -8.24 9.35
C GLN A 246 -9.87 -9.33 9.62
N ALA A 247 -11.03 -9.21 8.98
CA ALA A 247 -12.09 -10.22 9.04
C ALA A 247 -11.71 -11.47 8.23
N LEU A 248 -11.00 -11.31 7.11
CA LEU A 248 -10.57 -12.41 6.25
C LEU A 248 -9.35 -13.19 6.75
N LEU A 249 -8.62 -12.71 7.76
CA LEU A 249 -7.39 -13.36 8.21
C LEU A 249 -7.60 -14.81 8.69
N VAL A 250 -8.63 -15.05 9.49
CA VAL A 250 -8.94 -16.39 10.00
C VAL A 250 -9.47 -17.30 8.89
N PRO A 251 -10.52 -16.95 8.12
CA PRO A 251 -11.01 -17.82 7.05
C PRO A 251 -9.97 -18.02 5.94
N GLY A 252 -9.18 -17.00 5.63
CA GLY A 252 -8.07 -17.10 4.69
C GLY A 252 -7.04 -18.14 5.12
N ALA A 253 -6.68 -18.19 6.40
CA ALA A 253 -5.77 -19.21 6.92
C ALA A 253 -6.36 -20.61 6.80
N TYR A 254 -7.64 -20.81 7.10
CA TYR A 254 -8.29 -22.12 6.94
C TYR A 254 -8.34 -22.58 5.47
N ILE A 255 -8.57 -21.68 4.53
CA ILE A 255 -8.52 -21.99 3.09
C ILE A 255 -7.10 -22.46 2.70
N ILE A 256 -6.07 -21.79 3.20
CA ILE A 256 -4.68 -22.18 2.96
C ILE A 256 -4.39 -23.54 3.61
N CYS A 257 -4.83 -23.77 4.84
CA CYS A 257 -4.72 -25.06 5.50
C CYS A 257 -5.36 -26.19 4.68
N TRP A 258 -6.54 -25.95 4.10
CA TRP A 258 -7.23 -26.92 3.26
C TRP A 258 -6.46 -27.20 1.97
N LEU A 259 -5.99 -26.16 1.28
CA LEU A 259 -5.16 -26.30 0.08
C LEU A 259 -3.86 -27.06 0.35
N VAL A 260 -3.20 -26.77 1.47
CA VAL A 260 -1.94 -27.43 1.84
C VAL A 260 -2.14 -28.91 2.18
N LYS A 261 -3.30 -29.30 2.74
CA LYS A 261 -3.62 -30.71 3.00
C LYS A 261 -3.93 -31.51 1.73
N LEU A 262 -4.29 -30.83 0.64
CA LEU A 262 -4.57 -31.48 -0.65
C LEU A 262 -3.30 -31.71 -1.48
N LEU A 263 -2.21 -31.02 -1.15
CA LEU A 263 -0.89 -31.17 -1.75
C LEU A 263 -0.14 -32.31 -1.06
#